data_AF-A0A3S3B0A4-F1
#
_entry.id   AF-A0A3S3B0A4-F1
#
_cell.length_a   1.000
_cell.length_b   1.000
_cell.length_c   1.000
_cell.angle_alpha   90.00
_cell.angle_beta   90.00
_cell.angle_gamma   90.00
#
_symmetry.space_group_name_H-M   'P 1'
#
loop_
_entity.id
_entity.type
_entity.pdbx_description
1 polymer ?
#
loop_
_entity_poly.entity_id
_entity_poly.type
_entity_poly.pdbx_seq_one_letter_code
_entity_poly.pdbx_strand_id
1 'polypeptide(L)'
;VPGWAPLAVQYADYALWQREVLGSEDDPESVIARQVEYWKQALAGLPEQLDLPADRPRPVVASHAGASFGFTLEEGLTGRVEALAKAQGATAFMVVHAA
;
A
#
# COMPACT_ATOMS: atom_id res chain seq x y z
N VAL A 1 34.11 16.75 -7.96
CA VAL A 1 32.82 16.03 -8.02
C VAL A 1 33.13 14.65 -8.58
N PRO A 2 32.76 13.53 -7.92
CA PRO A 2 33.04 12.20 -8.47
C PRO A 2 32.33 12.02 -9.82
N GLY A 3 33.01 11.45 -10.81
CA GLY A 3 32.51 11.25 -12.17
C GLY A 3 31.59 10.04 -12.29
N TRP A 4 30.44 10.08 -11.62
CA TRP A 4 29.45 9.02 -11.74
C TRP A 4 28.83 8.99 -13.13
N ALA A 5 28.64 7.78 -13.65
CA ALA A 5 27.90 7.58 -14.88
C ALA A 5 26.44 8.02 -14.70
N PRO A 6 25.82 8.66 -15.70
CA PRO A 6 24.42 9.03 -15.63
C PRO A 6 23.54 7.79 -15.49
N LEU A 7 22.43 7.90 -14.75
CA LEU A 7 21.44 6.82 -14.67
C LEU A 7 20.82 6.60 -16.06
N ALA A 8 20.69 5.34 -16.44
CA ALA A 8 20.14 4.94 -17.74
C ALA A 8 18.65 5.30 -17.92
N VAL A 9 17.93 5.47 -16.81
CA VAL A 9 16.51 5.82 -16.77
C VAL A 9 16.33 6.91 -15.72
N GLN A 10 15.68 7.99 -16.10
CA GLN A 10 15.26 9.06 -15.22
C GLN A 10 13.81 8.87 -14.81
N TYR A 11 13.38 9.55 -13.74
CA TYR A 11 11.98 9.47 -13.30
C TYR A 11 10.99 9.96 -14.38
N ALA A 12 11.41 10.91 -15.23
CA ALA A 12 10.62 11.35 -16.38
C ALA A 12 10.37 10.22 -17.38
N ASP A 13 11.39 9.38 -17.65
CA ASP A 13 11.27 8.23 -18.54
C ASP A 13 10.29 7.20 -17.94
N TYR A 14 10.36 6.96 -16.63
CA TYR A 14 9.39 6.11 -15.93
C TYR A 14 7.96 6.66 -16.03
N ALA A 15 7.75 7.97 -15.86
CA ALA A 15 6.43 8.57 -15.97
C ALA A 15 5.84 8.45 -17.39
N LEU A 16 6.67 8.63 -18.42
CA LEU A 16 6.27 8.42 -19.82
C LEU A 16 5.94 6.95 -20.09
N TRP A 17 6.81 6.04 -19.64
CA TRP A 17 6.60 4.60 -19.73
C TRP A 17 5.32 4.14 -19.02
N GLN A 18 5.07 4.64 -17.80
CA GLN A 18 3.87 4.30 -17.04
C GLN A 18 2.61 4.70 -17.81
N ARG A 19 2.57 5.91 -18.38
CA ARG A 19 1.44 6.37 -19.19
C ARG A 19 1.23 5.50 -20.44
N GLU A 20 2.31 5.11 -21.10
CA GLU A 20 2.25 4.25 -22.28
C GLU A 20 1.74 2.85 -21.93
N VAL A 21 2.29 2.20 -20.90
CA VAL A 21 1.95 0.83 -20.51
C VAL A 21 0.56 0.72 -19.90
N LEU A 22 0.13 1.70 -19.12
CA LEU A 22 -1.21 1.70 -18.54
C LEU A 22 -2.29 1.83 -19.61
N GLY A 23 -2.01 2.57 -20.70
CA GLY A 23 -2.96 2.81 -21.78
C GLY A 23 -4.04 3.82 -21.39
N SER A 24 -5.23 3.68 -21.97
CA SER A 24 -6.36 4.60 -21.78
C SER A 24 -7.51 3.94 -21.02
N GLU A 25 -8.14 4.66 -20.09
CA GLU A 25 -9.35 4.19 -19.41
C GLU A 25 -10.54 3.99 -20.37
N ASP A 26 -10.54 4.70 -21.51
CA ASP A 26 -11.57 4.56 -22.55
C ASP A 26 -11.38 3.31 -23.43
N ASP A 27 -10.25 2.62 -23.32
CA ASP A 27 -9.98 1.34 -23.98
C ASP A 27 -10.19 0.20 -22.97
N PRO A 28 -11.26 -0.61 -23.10
CA PRO A 28 -11.56 -1.70 -22.17
C PRO A 28 -10.47 -2.78 -22.09
N GLU A 29 -9.65 -2.91 -23.14
CA GLU A 29 -8.57 -3.90 -23.18
C GLU A 29 -7.28 -3.39 -22.54
N SER A 30 -7.22 -2.10 -22.19
CA SER A 30 -6.05 -1.50 -21.55
C SER A 30 -5.81 -2.05 -20.14
N VAL A 31 -4.55 -1.96 -19.70
CA VAL A 31 -4.16 -2.39 -18.36
C VAL A 31 -4.87 -1.54 -17.30
N ILE A 32 -4.97 -0.23 -17.51
CA ILE A 32 -5.63 0.67 -16.55
C ILE A 32 -7.12 0.38 -16.42
N ALA A 33 -7.85 0.17 -17.53
CA ALA A 33 -9.29 -0.10 -17.46
C ALA A 33 -9.58 -1.37 -16.65
N ARG A 34 -8.82 -2.44 -16.89
CA ARG A 34 -8.94 -3.70 -16.15
C ARG A 34 -8.61 -3.56 -14.65
N GLN A 35 -7.56 -2.81 -14.32
CA GLN A 35 -7.18 -2.58 -12.91
C GLN A 35 -8.19 -1.69 -12.18
N VAL A 36 -8.70 -0.64 -12.83
CA VAL A 36 -9.74 0.23 -12.26
C VAL A 36 -11.01 -0.57 -11.99
N GLU A 37 -11.43 -1.43 -12.92
CA GLU A 37 -12.63 -2.25 -12.74
C GLU A 37 -12.48 -3.23 -11.56
N TYR A 38 -11.32 -3.88 -11.44
CA TYR A 38 -11.03 -4.70 -10.27
C TYR A 38 -11.16 -3.91 -8.96
N TRP A 39 -10.59 -2.70 -8.87
CA TRP A 39 -10.63 -1.90 -7.65
C TRP A 39 -12.02 -1.34 -7.34
N LYS A 40 -12.80 -0.97 -8.36
CA LYS A 40 -14.21 -0.59 -8.19
C LYS A 40 -15.00 -1.70 -7.53
N GLN A 41 -14.79 -2.95 -7.95
CA GLN A 41 -15.46 -4.12 -7.38
C GLN A 41 -14.92 -4.46 -5.98
N ALA A 42 -13.60 -4.51 -5.82
CA ALA A 42 -12.96 -4.91 -4.56
C ALA A 42 -13.24 -3.93 -3.41
N LEU A 43 -13.45 -2.65 -3.71
CA LEU A 43 -13.69 -1.58 -2.73
C LEU A 43 -15.17 -1.17 -2.67
N ALA A 44 -16.06 -1.88 -3.38
CA ALA A 44 -17.48 -1.58 -3.40
C ALA A 44 -18.09 -1.75 -2.00
N GLY A 45 -18.88 -0.76 -1.55
CA GLY A 45 -19.64 -0.83 -0.30
C GLY A 45 -18.81 -0.66 0.97
N LEU A 46 -17.54 -0.22 0.87
CA LEU A 46 -16.76 0.14 2.05
C LEU A 46 -17.38 1.34 2.79
N PRO A 47 -17.30 1.36 4.14
CA PRO A 47 -17.74 2.52 4.91
C PRO A 47 -16.87 3.73 4.61
N GLU A 48 -17.46 4.93 4.63
CA GLU A 48 -16.72 6.18 4.42
C GLU A 48 -15.73 6.46 5.55
N GLN A 49 -16.02 5.97 6.76
CA GLN A 49 -15.18 6.14 7.94
C GLN A 49 -15.29 4.96 8.89
N LEU A 50 -14.18 4.63 9.57
CA LEU A 50 -14.16 3.68 10.69
C LEU A 50 -14.51 4.40 12.00
N ASP A 51 -15.32 3.75 12.83
CA ASP A 51 -15.67 4.23 14.17
C ASP A 51 -14.64 3.77 15.20
N LEU A 52 -13.47 4.40 15.18
CA LEU A 52 -12.42 4.18 16.18
C LEU A 52 -12.70 5.00 17.46
N PRO A 53 -12.31 4.51 18.65
CA PRO A 53 -12.46 5.23 19.92
C PRO A 53 -11.44 6.39 20.01
N ALA A 54 -11.65 7.44 19.22
CA ALA A 54 -10.76 8.58 19.13
C ALA A 54 -10.92 9.52 20.34
N ASP A 55 -9.81 10.04 20.84
CA ASP A 55 -9.80 11.01 21.95
C ASP A 55 -10.47 12.36 21.59
N ARG A 56 -10.54 12.67 20.29
CA ARG A 56 -11.04 13.95 19.76
C ARG A 56 -11.81 13.72 18.45
N PRO A 57 -12.81 14.56 18.15
CA PRO A 57 -13.51 14.51 16.87
C PRO A 57 -12.56 14.82 15.70
N ARG A 58 -12.85 14.23 14.52
CA ARG A 58 -12.08 14.47 13.30
C ARG A 58 -12.28 15.92 12.83
N PRO A 59 -11.20 16.71 12.64
CA PRO A 59 -11.32 18.07 12.12
C PRO A 59 -11.67 18.07 10.62
N VAL A 60 -12.33 19.15 10.16
CA VAL A 60 -12.67 19.34 8.73
C VAL A 60 -11.42 19.48 7.87
N VAL A 61 -10.34 20.05 8.41
CA VAL A 61 -9.04 20.20 7.75
C VAL A 61 -8.00 19.40 8.52
N ALA A 62 -7.30 18.49 7.84
CA ALA A 62 -6.24 17.70 8.44
C ALA A 62 -5.02 18.59 8.75
N SER A 63 -4.52 18.53 9.98
CA SER A 63 -3.29 19.23 10.36
C SER A 63 -2.01 18.55 9.85
N HIS A 64 -2.12 17.27 9.47
CA HIS A 64 -1.00 16.38 9.14
C HIS A 64 0.06 16.22 10.26
N ALA A 65 -0.24 16.69 11.48
CA ALA A 65 0.60 16.44 12.64
C ALA A 65 0.37 15.01 13.14
N GLY A 66 1.45 14.25 13.27
CA GLY A 66 1.43 12.87 13.79
C GLY A 66 2.56 12.62 14.77
N ALA A 67 2.44 11.53 15.53
CA ALA A 67 3.46 11.02 16.44
C ALA A 67 3.67 9.53 16.18
N SER A 68 4.83 9.00 16.56
CA SER A 68 5.14 7.57 16.48
C SER A 68 5.36 7.00 17.88
N PHE A 69 4.84 5.81 18.13
CA PHE A 69 5.09 5.04 19.35
C PHE A 69 5.75 3.72 18.97
N GLY A 70 6.95 3.49 19.50
CA GLY A 70 7.71 2.26 19.26
C GLY A 70 7.41 1.20 20.30
N PHE A 71 7.22 -0.03 19.86
CA PHE A 71 7.15 -1.23 20.71
C PHE A 71 7.86 -2.38 19.99
N THR A 72 8.13 -3.45 20.72
CA THR A 72 8.79 -4.64 20.18
C THR A 72 7.96 -5.88 20.50
N LEU A 73 8.05 -6.86 19.60
CA LEU A 73 7.56 -8.21 19.85
C LEU A 73 8.74 -9.05 20.34
N GLU A 74 8.52 -9.81 21.41
CA GLU A 74 9.54 -10.73 21.92
C GLU A 74 9.89 -11.79 20.88
N GLU A 75 11.13 -12.26 20.89
CA GLU A 75 11.67 -13.23 19.92
C GLU A 75 10.77 -14.47 19.79
N GLY A 76 10.28 -14.99 20.91
CA GLY A 76 9.39 -16.15 20.92
C GLY A 76 8.06 -15.91 20.20
N LEU A 77 7.52 -14.68 20.25
CA LEU A 77 6.30 -14.32 19.52
C LEU A 77 6.59 -14.18 18.03
N THR A 78 7.67 -13.51 17.67
CA THR A 78 8.10 -13.35 16.26
C THR A 78 8.32 -14.71 15.59
N GLY A 79 8.99 -15.64 16.27
CA GLY A 79 9.19 -17.01 15.76
C GLY A 79 7.87 -17.77 15.54
N ARG A 80 6.86 -17.56 16.39
CA ARG A 80 5.52 -18.15 16.19
C ARG A 80 4.77 -17.54 15.02
N VAL A 81 4.91 -16.23 14.79
CA VAL A 81 4.32 -15.55 13.62
C VAL A 81 4.91 -16.12 12.32
N GLU A 82 6.23 -16.30 12.27
CA GLU A 82 6.90 -16.91 11.11
C GLU A 82 6.48 -18.36 10.88
N ALA A 83 6.40 -19.15 11.95
CA ALA A 83 5.94 -20.53 11.87
C ALA A 83 4.50 -20.63 11.36
N LEU A 84 3.60 -19.75 11.83
CA LEU A 84 2.22 -19.68 11.37
C LEU A 84 2.12 -19.28 9.90
N ALA A 85 2.86 -18.24 9.49
CA ALA A 85 2.91 -17.80 8.11
C ALA A 85 3.31 -18.94 7.17
N LYS A 86 4.39 -19.65 7.50
CA LYS A 86 4.85 -20.82 6.73
C LYS A 86 3.82 -21.94 6.70
N ALA A 87 3.20 -22.26 7.84
CA ALA A 87 2.20 -23.33 7.92
C ALA A 87 0.96 -23.05 7.07
N GLN A 88 0.62 -21.78 6.84
CA GLN A 88 -0.57 -21.35 6.07
C GLN A 88 -0.24 -20.92 4.63
N GLY A 89 1.01 -21.04 4.17
CA GLY A 89 1.42 -20.51 2.87
C GLY A 89 1.27 -19.00 2.75
N ALA A 90 1.29 -18.29 3.89
CA ALA A 90 1.16 -16.84 3.99
C ALA A 90 2.53 -16.19 4.28
N THR A 91 2.56 -14.87 4.29
CA THR A 91 3.71 -14.09 4.74
C THR A 91 3.49 -13.58 6.16
N ALA A 92 4.56 -13.25 6.88
CA ALA A 92 4.45 -12.61 8.19
C ALA A 92 3.67 -11.28 8.12
N PHE A 93 3.77 -10.55 7.00
CA PHE A 93 2.95 -9.37 6.72
C PHE A 93 1.46 -9.69 6.77
N MET A 94 1.01 -10.76 6.08
CA MET A 94 -0.39 -11.17 6.08
C MET A 94 -0.87 -11.59 7.47
N VAL A 95 -0.03 -12.28 8.25
CA VAL A 95 -0.38 -12.70 9.62
C VAL A 95 -0.58 -11.48 10.52
N VAL A 96 0.32 -10.50 10.49
CA VAL A 96 0.19 -9.28 11.28
C VAL A 96 -0.96 -8.39 10.78
N HIS A 97 -1.21 -8.37 9.47
CA HIS A 97 -2.31 -7.61 8.88
C HIS A 97 -3.70 -8.15 9.26
N ALA A 98 -3.80 -9.45 9.56
CA ALA A 98 -5.07 -10.10 9.93
C ALA A 98 -5.39 -10.08 11.43
N ALA A 99 -4.41 -9.74 12.27
CA ALA A 99 -4.54 -9.73 13.73
C ALA A 99 -5.30 -8.49 14.24
#